data_AF-A0A2K2VUR2-F1
#
_entry.id   AF-A0A2K2VUR2-F1
#
_cell.length_a   1.000
_cell.length_b   1.000
_cell.length_c   1.000
_cell.angle_alpha   90.00
_cell.angle_beta   90.00
_cell.angle_gamma   90.00
#
_symmetry.space_group_name_H-M   'P 1'
#
loop_
_entity.id
_entity.type
_entity.pdbx_description
1 polymer ?
#
loop_
_entity_poly.entity_id
_entity_poly.type
_entity_poly.pdbx_seq_one_letter_code
_entity_poly.pdbx_strand_id
1 'polypeptide(L)' 'MYDKFGRIYLTDNLPGIGGRIKDRPEDFVVEEIPLYDFSDQGNFALLLLEKINLSTLDL' A
#
# COMPACT_ATOMS: atom_id res chain seq x y z
N MET A 1 2.27 33.29 14.64
CA MET A 1 1.63 32.05 15.13
C MET A 1 1.07 31.36 13.91
N TYR A 2 1.65 30.23 13.49
CA TYR A 2 1.41 29.69 12.16
C TYR A 2 0.03 29.03 12.05
N ASP A 3 -0.77 29.60 11.16
CA ASP A 3 -2.03 29.07 10.68
C ASP A 3 -1.75 27.82 9.82
N LYS A 4 -1.94 26.63 10.40
CA LYS A 4 -1.85 25.34 9.70
C LYS A 4 -3.10 25.19 8.84
N PHE A 5 -3.11 25.79 7.66
CA PHE A 5 -4.14 25.53 6.66
C PHE A 5 -4.12 24.05 6.26
N GLY A 6 -5.08 23.28 6.77
CA GLY A 6 -5.69 22.16 6.03
C GLY A 6 -5.50 20.73 6.54
N ARG A 7 -4.78 20.46 7.64
CA ARG A 7 -4.70 19.08 8.19
C ARG A 7 -4.68 19.05 9.72
N ILE A 8 -5.77 18.56 10.30
CA ILE A 8 -5.87 18.20 11.72
C ILE A 8 -5.31 16.78 11.86
N TYR A 9 -4.32 16.61 12.73
CA TYR A 9 -3.77 15.30 13.06
C TYR A 9 -4.39 14.80 14.36
N LEU A 10 -4.78 13.52 14.41
CA LEU A 10 -5.30 12.91 15.65
C LEU A 10 -4.25 12.92 16.78
N THR A 11 -2.96 12.92 16.43
CA THR A 11 -1.82 12.88 17.35
C THR A 11 -0.96 14.14 17.24
N ASP A 12 -1.58 15.31 17.19
CA ASP A 12 -0.89 16.61 17.01
C ASP A 12 0.06 16.99 18.16
N ASN A 13 -0.15 16.42 19.34
CA ASN A 13 0.67 16.58 20.53
C ASN A 13 1.98 15.78 20.49
N LEU A 14 2.13 14.85 19.53
CA LEU A 14 3.35 14.06 19.36
C LEU A 14 4.27 14.73 18.31
N PRO A 15 5.58 14.81 18.56
CA PRO A 15 6.52 15.27 17.56
C PRO A 15 6.55 14.27 16.39
N GLY A 16 6.66 14.79 15.16
CA GLY A 16 6.87 13.96 13.99
C GLY A 16 8.25 13.29 14.04
N ILE A 17 8.30 12.00 13.68
CA ILE A 17 9.54 11.20 13.72
C ILE A 17 10.48 11.45 12.52
N GLY A 18 10.02 12.16 11.48
CA GLY A 18 10.76 12.33 10.25
C GLY A 18 10.99 11.01 9.50
N GLY A 19 12.14 10.88 8.83
CA GLY A 19 12.54 9.65 8.14
C GLY A 19 12.18 9.59 6.65
N ARG A 20 12.47 8.44 6.04
CA ARG A 20 12.19 8.14 4.63
C ARG A 20 11.27 6.91 4.58
N ILE A 21 10.30 6.93 3.68
CA ILE A 21 9.41 5.80 3.43
C ILE A 21 9.66 5.28 2.02
N LYS A 22 9.51 3.95 1.82
CA LYS A 22 9.72 3.30 0.52
C LYS A 22 11.11 3.60 -0.08
N ASP A 23 12.16 3.62 0.76
CA ASP A 23 13.52 3.93 0.28
C ASP A 23 14.04 2.80 -0.61
N ARG A 24 13.67 1.57 -0.26
CA ARG A 24 13.83 0.35 -1.07
C ARG A 24 12.47 -0.31 -1.32
N PRO A 25 12.33 -1.14 -2.37
CA PRO A 25 11.09 -1.88 -2.60
C PRO A 25 10.67 -2.74 -1.40
N GLU A 26 11.66 -3.33 -0.71
CA GLU A 26 11.44 -4.18 0.46
C GLU A 26 10.89 -3.42 1.70
N ASP A 27 11.04 -2.08 1.74
CA ASP A 27 10.49 -1.26 2.84
C ASP A 27 8.96 -1.10 2.73
N PHE A 28 8.36 -1.55 1.62
CA PHE A 28 6.93 -1.45 1.36
C PHE A 28 6.40 -2.66 0.59
N VAL A 29 5.99 -3.67 1.34
CA VAL A 29 5.38 -4.89 0.81
C VAL A 29 3.86 -4.80 0.96
N VAL A 30 3.14 -5.21 -0.08
CA VAL A 30 1.67 -5.26 -0.09
C VAL A 30 1.24 -6.65 -0.50
N GLU A 31 0.37 -7.25 0.31
CA GLU A 31 -0.35 -8.47 -0.02
C GLU A 31 -1.82 -8.10 -0.25
N GLU A 32 -2.36 -8.49 -1.40
CA GLU A 32 -3.78 -8.30 -1.68
C GLU A 32 -4.59 -9.34 -0.93
N ILE A 33 -5.56 -8.89 -0.12
CA ILE A 33 -6.51 -9.76 0.57
C ILE A 33 -7.79 -9.81 -0.27
N PRO A 34 -8.07 -10.91 -0.98
CA PRO A 34 -9.27 -11.01 -1.78
C PRO A 34 -10.51 -11.07 -0.89
N LEU A 35 -11.63 -10.50 -1.37
CA LEU A 35 -12.90 -10.55 -0.65
C LEU A 35 -13.51 -11.98 -0.64
N TYR A 36 -13.11 -12.81 -1.60
CA TYR A 36 -13.61 -14.17 -1.79
C TYR A 36 -12.47 -15.15 -2.01
N ASP A 37 -12.68 -16.39 -1.58
CA ASP A 37 -11.73 -17.46 -1.85
C ASP A 37 -11.66 -17.79 -3.35
N PHE A 38 -10.51 -18.28 -3.78
CA PHE A 38 -10.35 -18.81 -5.13
C PHE A 38 -11.24 -20.05 -5.32
N SER A 39 -11.92 -20.10 -6.47
CA SER A 39 -12.77 -21.23 -6.85
C SER A 39 -12.13 -22.04 -7.96
N ASP A 40 -12.23 -23.36 -7.85
CA ASP A 40 -11.82 -24.30 -8.91
C ASP A 40 -12.86 -24.42 -10.04
N GLN A 41 -13.87 -23.54 -10.06
CA GLN A 41 -14.97 -23.54 -11.01
C GLN A 41 -15.13 -22.17 -11.67
N GLY A 42 -15.41 -22.16 -12.97
CA GLY A 42 -15.66 -20.94 -13.73
C GLY A 42 -14.91 -20.90 -15.06
N ASN A 43 -15.05 -19.78 -15.77
CA ASN A 43 -14.47 -19.60 -17.10
C ASN A 43 -13.09 -18.92 -17.07
N PHE A 44 -12.62 -18.49 -15.90
CA PHE A 44 -11.42 -17.68 -15.74
C PHE A 44 -10.47 -18.31 -14.73
N ALA A 45 -9.18 -18.28 -15.06
CA ALA A 45 -8.13 -18.58 -14.10
C ALA A 45 -7.76 -17.31 -13.34
N LEU A 46 -7.75 -17.38 -12.01
CA LEU A 46 -7.24 -16.33 -11.15
C LEU A 46 -5.84 -16.73 -10.70
N LEU A 47 -4.88 -15.82 -10.85
CA LEU A 47 -3.49 -16.05 -10.48
C LEU A 47 -3.07 -15.03 -9.43
N LEU A 48 -2.45 -15.53 -8.36
CA LEU A 48 -1.71 -14.67 -7.44
C LEU A 48 -0.31 -14.45 -8.00
N LEU A 49 0.06 -13.19 -8.20
CA LEU A 49 1.34 -12.80 -8.77
C LEU A 49 2.09 -11.89 -7.80
N GLU A 50 3.39 -12.12 -7.65
CA GLU A 50 4.29 -11.20 -6.96
C GLU A 50 5.01 -10.33 -8.00
N LYS A 51 5.09 -9.03 -7.75
CA LYS A 51 5.82 -8.09 -8.62
C LYS A 51 6.62 -7.10 -7.81
N ILE A 52 7.83 -6.80 -8.29
CA ILE A 52 8.74 -5.82 -7.68
C ILE A 52 9.13 -4.81 -8.76
N ASN A 53 8.98 -3.52 -8.47
CA ASN A 53 9.29 -2.42 -9.40
C ASN A 53 8.61 -2.50 -10.77
N LEU A 54 7.44 -3.16 -10.84
CA LEU A 54 6.59 -3.19 -12.03
C LEU A 54 5.23 -2.59 -11.71
N SER A 55 4.70 -1.79 -12.64
CA SER A 55 3.28 -1.42 -12.59
C SER A 55 2.42 -2.65 -12.90
N THR A 56 1.13 -2.57 -12.61
CA THR A 56 0.21 -3.68 -12.92
C THR A 56 0.09 -3.94 -14.42
N LEU A 57 0.33 -2.93 -15.27
CA LEU A 57 0.22 -3.07 -16.74
C LEU A 57 1.53 -3.52 -17.40
N ASP A 58 2.65 -3.46 -16.68
CA ASP A 58 3.97 -3.89 -17.18
C ASP A 58 4.29 -5.37 -16.83
N LEU A 59 3.41 -6.02 -16.08
CA LEU A 59 3.50 -7.42 -15.68
C LEU A 59 2.99 -8.34 -16.80
#